data_AF-Q1ZT89-F1
#
_entry.id   AF-Q1ZT89-F1
#
_cell.length_a   1.000
_cell.length_b   1.000
_cell.length_c   1.000
_cell.angle_alpha   90.00
_cell.angle_beta   90.00
_cell.angle_gamma   90.00
#
_symmetry.space_group_name_H-M   'P 1'
#
loop_
_entity.id
_entity.type
_entity.pdbx_description
1 polymer ?
#
loop_
_entity_poly.entity_id
_entity_poly.type
_entity_poly.pdbx_seq_one_letter_code
_entity_poly.pdbx_strand_id
1 'polypeptide(L)'
;MIRENVFTSYENWTKPFVSEVAEIINLLKDHGYDAKKLALVTGLQEKNVSSWTAKYKKEPFNVSTIPYPCWCFLAALIGKQSIATNGKVIPVEDIRRVLRLFKPSAFGARNTFVCPTNEQFAKLIDSGLFEEMTAQNICELFSWNPSQFVESIQSGKLPFLNWCLIIMMLGINIQKMVLKDLEAPLEYVPE
;
A
#
# COMPACT_ATOMS: atom_id res chain seq x y z
N MET A 1 -7.83 -12.77 14.87
CA MET A 1 -7.26 -11.58 15.52
C MET A 1 -5.82 -11.41 15.06
N ILE A 2 -5.56 -10.26 14.44
CA ILE A 2 -4.24 -9.84 13.96
C ILE A 2 -3.52 -9.10 15.08
N ARG A 3 -2.24 -9.42 15.30
CA ARG A 3 -1.44 -8.78 16.36
C ARG A 3 -1.13 -7.32 16.02
N GLU A 4 -1.19 -6.42 16.99
CA GLU A 4 -0.94 -4.98 16.74
C GLU A 4 0.47 -4.68 16.23
N ASN A 5 1.48 -5.46 16.64
CA ASN A 5 2.87 -5.28 16.20
C ASN A 5 3.14 -5.62 14.73
N VAL A 6 2.15 -6.17 14.00
CA VAL A 6 2.25 -6.30 12.55
C VAL A 6 1.77 -5.02 11.85
N PHE A 7 1.09 -4.10 12.53
CA PHE A 7 0.61 -2.81 12.01
C PHE A 7 1.52 -1.63 12.42
N THR A 8 2.83 -1.81 12.36
CA THR A 8 3.84 -0.82 12.78
C THR A 8 4.83 -0.51 11.65
N SER A 9 5.66 0.53 11.85
CA SER A 9 6.76 0.88 10.95
C SER A 9 7.78 -0.27 10.80
N TYR A 10 8.51 -0.29 9.68
CA TYR A 10 9.39 -1.41 9.31
C TYR A 10 10.39 -1.78 10.41
N GLU A 11 10.98 -0.78 11.08
CA GLU A 11 11.95 -0.97 12.17
C GLU A 11 11.38 -1.76 13.35
N ASN A 12 10.07 -1.63 13.61
CA ASN A 12 9.36 -2.28 14.71
C ASN A 12 8.43 -3.40 14.22
N TRP A 13 8.47 -3.70 12.92
CA TRP A 13 7.52 -4.60 12.28
C TRP A 13 7.86 -6.05 12.59
N THR A 14 6.87 -6.76 13.12
CA THR A 14 6.93 -8.22 13.17
C THR A 14 6.24 -8.78 11.94
N LYS A 15 6.90 -9.71 11.24
CA LYS A 15 6.26 -10.38 10.10
C LYS A 15 4.96 -11.07 10.54
N PRO A 16 3.87 -10.91 9.77
CA PRO A 16 2.61 -11.55 10.09
C PRO A 16 2.71 -13.06 9.91
N PHE A 17 1.88 -13.80 10.64
CA PHE A 17 1.64 -15.20 10.41
C PHE A 17 0.79 -15.41 9.15
N VAL A 18 0.85 -16.60 8.57
CA VAL A 18 0.02 -16.98 7.42
C VAL A 18 -1.47 -16.85 7.71
N SER A 19 -1.89 -17.06 8.96
CA SER A 19 -3.28 -16.85 9.41
C SER A 19 -3.68 -15.38 9.42
N GLU A 20 -2.81 -14.48 9.85
CA GLU A 20 -3.07 -13.03 9.87
C GLU A 20 -3.18 -12.47 8.45
N VAL A 21 -2.33 -12.95 7.53
CA VAL A 21 -2.49 -12.61 6.10
C VAL A 21 -3.80 -13.18 5.55
N ALA A 22 -4.16 -14.42 5.90
CA ALA A 22 -5.41 -15.02 5.46
C ALA A 22 -6.64 -14.28 6.01
N GLU A 23 -6.58 -13.74 7.23
CA GLU A 23 -7.65 -12.94 7.83
C GLU A 23 -7.95 -11.68 7.01
N ILE A 24 -6.92 -10.92 6.62
CA ILE A 24 -7.08 -9.74 5.73
C ILE A 24 -7.66 -10.13 4.37
N ILE A 25 -7.13 -11.19 3.76
CA ILE A 25 -7.57 -11.64 2.43
C ILE A 25 -9.01 -12.15 2.47
N ASN A 26 -9.40 -12.87 3.52
CA ASN A 26 -10.77 -13.33 3.70
C ASN A 26 -11.72 -12.15 3.93
N LEU A 27 -11.33 -11.15 4.74
CA LEU A 27 -12.14 -9.94 4.94
C LEU A 27 -12.44 -9.22 3.62
N LEU A 28 -11.44 -9.06 2.76
CA LEU A 28 -11.60 -8.49 1.41
C LEU A 28 -12.52 -9.36 0.55
N LYS A 29 -12.35 -10.68 0.60
CA LYS A 29 -13.17 -11.64 -0.14
C LYS A 29 -14.64 -11.58 0.29
N ASP A 30 -14.92 -11.48 1.58
CA ASP A 30 -16.27 -11.41 2.14
C ASP A 30 -17.01 -10.14 1.68
N HIS A 31 -16.26 -9.12 1.25
CA HIS A 31 -16.77 -7.88 0.63
C HIS A 31 -16.66 -7.87 -0.90
N GLY A 32 -16.64 -9.06 -1.51
CA GLY A 32 -16.74 -9.22 -2.96
C GLY A 32 -15.43 -9.05 -3.72
N TYR A 33 -14.28 -8.97 -3.04
CA TYR A 33 -12.95 -8.96 -3.67
C TYR A 33 -12.31 -10.35 -3.63
N ASP A 34 -12.85 -11.28 -4.42
CA ASP A 34 -12.24 -12.58 -4.64
C ASP A 34 -10.81 -12.47 -5.22
N ALA A 35 -10.07 -13.58 -5.31
CA ALA A 35 -8.67 -13.57 -5.75
C ALA A 35 -8.47 -12.90 -7.11
N LYS A 36 -9.40 -13.11 -8.06
CA LYS A 36 -9.32 -12.57 -9.42
C LYS A 36 -9.61 -11.07 -9.42
N LYS A 37 -10.67 -10.63 -8.75
CA LYS A 37 -11.03 -9.22 -8.62
C LYS A 37 -9.95 -8.45 -7.87
N LEU A 38 -9.43 -9.03 -6.78
CA LEU A 38 -8.33 -8.45 -6.01
C LEU A 38 -7.08 -8.29 -6.88
N ALA A 39 -6.68 -9.31 -7.62
CA ALA A 39 -5.54 -9.23 -8.53
C ALA A 39 -5.73 -8.14 -9.61
N LEU A 40 -6.94 -8.01 -10.16
CA LEU A 40 -7.26 -6.98 -11.16
C LEU A 40 -7.13 -5.55 -10.61
N VAL A 41 -7.66 -5.27 -9.42
CA VAL A 41 -7.69 -3.91 -8.86
C VAL A 41 -6.40 -3.51 -8.16
N THR A 42 -5.64 -4.48 -7.64
CA THR A 42 -4.38 -4.24 -6.91
C THR A 42 -3.13 -4.45 -7.76
N GLY A 43 -3.19 -5.33 -8.76
CA GLY A 43 -2.01 -5.82 -9.48
C GLY A 43 -1.18 -6.85 -8.69
N LEU A 44 -1.63 -7.30 -7.51
CA LEU A 44 -1.00 -8.40 -6.79
C LEU A 44 -1.21 -9.71 -7.55
N GLN A 45 -0.15 -10.50 -7.67
CA GLN A 45 -0.22 -11.78 -8.37
C GLN A 45 -0.90 -12.83 -7.48
N GLU A 46 -1.89 -13.55 -8.02
CA GLU A 46 -2.62 -14.59 -7.28
C GLU A 46 -1.70 -15.66 -6.66
N LYS A 47 -0.62 -16.02 -7.36
CA LYS A 47 0.39 -16.96 -6.86
C LYS A 47 1.10 -16.46 -5.59
N ASN A 48 1.33 -15.16 -5.48
CA ASN A 48 1.98 -14.56 -4.32
C ASN A 48 1.01 -14.57 -3.14
N VAL A 49 -0.24 -14.13 -3.35
CA VAL A 49 -1.29 -14.17 -2.32
C VAL A 49 -1.51 -15.61 -1.81
N SER A 50 -1.54 -16.58 -2.72
CA SER A 50 -1.65 -18.00 -2.39
C SER A 50 -0.45 -18.51 -1.60
N SER A 51 0.76 -18.05 -1.93
CA SER A 51 1.99 -18.38 -1.20
C SER A 51 1.98 -17.79 0.23
N TRP A 52 1.57 -16.53 0.37
CA TRP A 52 1.57 -15.82 1.67
C TRP A 52 0.53 -16.34 2.65
N THR A 53 -0.55 -16.94 2.14
CA THR A 53 -1.61 -17.58 2.92
C THR A 53 -1.51 -19.11 2.92
N ALA A 54 -0.46 -19.67 2.30
CA ALA A 54 -0.31 -21.10 2.17
C ALA A 54 -0.33 -21.78 3.53
N LYS A 55 -1.03 -22.92 3.61
CA LYS A 55 -1.14 -23.73 4.83
C LYS A 55 -1.77 -23.02 6.04
N TYR A 56 -2.44 -21.87 5.90
CA TYR A 56 -3.06 -21.22 7.06
C TYR A 56 -4.03 -22.12 7.86
N LYS A 57 -4.65 -23.12 7.20
CA LYS A 57 -5.50 -24.12 7.86
C LYS A 57 -4.74 -25.22 8.62
N LYS A 58 -3.49 -25.49 8.26
CA LYS A 58 -2.66 -26.57 8.83
C LYS A 58 -1.60 -26.05 9.81
N GLU A 59 -0.97 -24.93 9.46
CA GLU A 59 0.15 -24.32 10.17
C GLU A 59 -0.11 -22.80 10.33
N PRO A 60 -1.20 -22.38 11.02
CA PRO A 60 -1.66 -20.99 11.07
C PRO A 60 -0.63 -20.01 11.63
N PHE A 61 0.23 -20.46 12.53
CA PHE A 61 1.22 -19.63 13.23
C PHE A 61 2.58 -19.60 12.55
N ASN A 62 2.71 -20.17 11.35
CA ASN A 62 3.92 -20.01 10.56
C ASN A 62 4.07 -18.56 10.08
N VAL A 63 5.28 -18.04 10.13
CA VAL A 63 5.60 -16.69 9.62
C VAL A 63 5.41 -16.65 8.10
N SER A 64 4.63 -15.68 7.63
CA SER A 64 4.39 -15.47 6.21
C SER A 64 5.60 -14.87 5.50
N THR A 65 5.74 -15.17 4.21
CA THR A 65 6.79 -14.63 3.34
C THR A 65 6.39 -13.30 2.69
N ILE A 66 5.25 -12.72 3.06
CA ILE A 66 4.78 -11.45 2.50
C ILE A 66 5.82 -10.32 2.69
N PRO A 67 6.18 -9.58 1.62
CA PRO A 67 7.03 -8.40 1.74
C PRO A 67 6.31 -7.27 2.50
N TYR A 68 7.07 -6.49 3.26
CA TYR A 68 6.53 -5.36 4.02
C TYR A 68 5.68 -4.37 3.22
N PRO A 69 6.08 -3.94 1.99
CA PRO A 69 5.24 -3.07 1.15
C PRO A 69 3.89 -3.70 0.82
N CYS A 70 3.87 -5.00 0.54
CA CYS A 70 2.64 -5.73 0.23
C CYS A 70 1.73 -5.80 1.46
N TRP A 71 2.31 -5.98 2.65
CA TRP A 71 1.58 -5.94 3.91
C TRP A 71 0.98 -4.55 4.18
N CYS A 72 1.77 -3.48 4.07
CA CYS A 72 1.28 -2.09 4.20
C CYS A 72 0.12 -1.80 3.26
N PHE A 73 0.26 -2.23 2.00
CA PHE A 73 -0.76 -2.03 0.99
C PHE A 73 -2.06 -2.79 1.35
N LEU A 74 -1.98 -4.07 1.72
CA LEU A 74 -3.15 -4.86 2.13
C LEU A 74 -3.82 -4.31 3.41
N ALA A 75 -3.02 -3.92 4.41
CA ALA A 75 -3.52 -3.29 5.63
C ALA A 75 -4.29 -2.00 5.34
N ALA A 76 -3.79 -1.16 4.43
CA ALA A 76 -4.47 0.06 4.02
C ALA A 76 -5.79 -0.18 3.28
N LEU A 77 -5.95 -1.34 2.60
CA LEU A 77 -7.22 -1.73 1.97
C LEU A 77 -8.30 -2.13 2.99
N ILE A 78 -7.93 -2.49 4.22
CA ILE A 78 -8.86 -2.83 5.31
C ILE A 78 -8.94 -1.74 6.39
N GLY A 79 -8.64 -0.50 6.02
CA GLY A 79 -8.80 0.67 6.90
C GLY A 79 -7.60 0.98 7.79
N LYS A 80 -6.56 0.14 7.82
CA LYS A 80 -5.30 0.41 8.54
C LYS A 80 -4.34 1.19 7.64
N GLN A 81 -4.73 2.41 7.29
CA GLN A 81 -3.90 3.30 6.47
C GLN A 81 -2.71 3.82 7.27
N SER A 82 -1.63 4.13 6.56
CA SER A 82 -0.43 4.77 7.08
C SER A 82 0.28 4.02 8.22
N ILE A 83 0.17 2.69 8.25
CA ILE A 83 0.90 1.89 9.25
C ILE A 83 2.42 2.04 9.12
N ALA A 84 2.92 2.33 7.92
CA ALA A 84 4.35 2.53 7.67
C ALA A 84 4.95 3.71 8.43
N THR A 85 4.11 4.70 8.77
CA THR A 85 4.47 5.91 9.51
C THR A 85 3.85 5.91 10.91
N ASN A 86 3.56 4.73 11.47
CA ASN A 86 2.92 4.56 12.78
C ASN A 86 1.61 5.37 12.88
N GLY A 87 0.80 5.36 11.81
CA GLY A 87 -0.48 6.05 11.73
C GLY A 87 -0.39 7.55 11.44
N LYS A 88 0.82 8.14 11.37
CA LYS A 88 0.99 9.57 11.10
C LYS A 88 1.03 9.84 9.59
N VAL A 89 0.29 10.83 9.12
CA VAL A 89 0.38 11.30 7.73
C VAL A 89 1.11 12.63 7.67
N ILE A 90 1.72 12.92 6.54
CA ILE A 90 2.30 14.22 6.26
C ILE A 90 1.16 15.24 6.26
N PRO A 91 1.24 16.31 7.07
CA PRO A 91 0.20 17.32 7.13
C PRO A 91 0.18 18.11 5.81
N VAL A 92 -0.93 18.03 5.09
CA VAL A 92 -1.14 18.79 3.84
C VAL A 92 -2.26 19.78 4.05
N GLU A 93 -1.94 21.08 4.04
CA GLU A 93 -2.91 22.16 4.23
C GLU A 93 -4.01 22.16 3.13
N ASP A 94 -3.61 21.99 1.87
CA ASP A 94 -4.52 21.83 0.74
C ASP A 94 -4.10 20.68 -0.17
N ILE A 95 -4.72 19.51 0.04
CA ILE A 95 -4.46 18.30 -0.76
C ILE A 95 -4.72 18.52 -2.26
N ARG A 96 -5.59 19.47 -2.64
CA ARG A 96 -5.88 19.75 -4.05
C ARG A 96 -4.65 20.28 -4.78
N ARG A 97 -3.73 20.96 -4.09
CA ARG A 97 -2.46 21.42 -4.69
C ARG A 97 -1.60 20.24 -5.10
N VAL A 98 -1.53 19.20 -4.26
CA VAL A 98 -0.79 17.98 -4.58
C VAL A 98 -1.47 17.20 -5.70
N LEU A 99 -2.80 17.03 -5.65
CA LEU A 99 -3.54 16.31 -6.69
C LEU A 99 -3.35 16.93 -8.08
N ARG A 100 -3.26 18.26 -8.17
CA ARG A 100 -3.04 19.00 -9.43
C ARG A 100 -1.65 18.81 -10.04
N LEU A 101 -0.67 18.28 -9.30
CA LEU A 101 0.65 17.95 -9.85
C LEU A 101 0.56 16.74 -10.81
N PHE A 102 -0.46 15.91 -10.64
CA PHE A 102 -0.62 14.63 -11.31
C PHE A 102 -1.84 14.62 -12.23
N LYS A 103 -1.81 13.75 -13.24
CA LYS A 103 -2.99 13.49 -14.07
C LYS A 103 -4.00 12.69 -13.24
N PRO A 104 -5.32 12.83 -13.46
CA PRO A 104 -6.33 12.05 -12.73
C PRO A 104 -6.11 10.52 -12.80
N SER A 105 -5.53 10.03 -13.90
CA SER A 105 -5.15 8.62 -14.08
C SER A 105 -4.09 8.11 -13.10
N ALA A 106 -3.33 9.00 -12.44
CA ALA A 106 -2.43 8.59 -11.37
C ALA A 106 -3.21 8.11 -10.12
N PHE A 107 -4.45 8.55 -9.94
CA PHE A 107 -5.32 8.18 -8.81
C PHE A 107 -6.40 7.18 -9.21
N GLY A 108 -6.14 6.39 -10.26
CA GLY A 108 -7.01 5.30 -10.70
C GLY A 108 -6.75 3.99 -9.96
N ALA A 109 -7.64 3.02 -10.12
CA ALA A 109 -7.34 1.62 -9.80
C ALA A 109 -6.29 1.08 -10.80
N ARG A 110 -5.69 -0.08 -10.50
CA ARG A 110 -4.56 -0.65 -11.27
C ARG A 110 -4.79 -0.69 -12.79
N ASN A 111 -6.01 -1.00 -13.23
CA ASN A 111 -6.39 -1.11 -14.65
C ASN A 111 -6.46 0.25 -15.38
N THR A 112 -6.67 1.34 -14.64
CA THR A 112 -6.75 2.72 -15.14
C THR A 112 -5.53 3.56 -14.79
N PHE A 113 -4.62 3.00 -13.99
CA PHE A 113 -3.43 3.66 -13.51
C PHE A 113 -2.47 3.98 -14.66
N VAL A 114 -2.04 5.23 -14.70
CA VAL A 114 -0.90 5.67 -15.52
C VAL A 114 0.14 6.25 -14.57
N CYS A 115 1.36 5.71 -14.63
CA CYS A 115 2.46 6.19 -13.80
C CYS A 115 2.74 7.67 -14.04
N PRO A 116 2.94 8.48 -12.99
CA PRO A 116 3.48 9.82 -13.13
C PRO A 116 4.79 9.84 -13.92
N THR A 117 5.04 10.93 -14.65
CA THR A 117 6.33 11.13 -15.32
C THR A 117 7.39 11.58 -14.33
N ASN A 118 8.66 11.52 -14.72
CA ASN A 118 9.77 12.03 -13.92
C ASN A 118 9.54 13.51 -13.51
N GLU A 119 9.08 14.36 -14.44
CA GLU A 119 8.78 15.76 -14.14
C GLU A 119 7.65 15.94 -13.13
N GLN A 120 6.72 14.98 -13.04
CA GLN A 120 5.67 15.00 -12.02
C GLN A 120 6.18 14.51 -10.67
N PHE A 121 7.03 13.47 -10.66
CA PHE A 121 7.68 13.01 -9.43
C PHE A 121 8.57 14.09 -8.82
N ALA A 122 9.37 14.80 -9.62
CA ALA A 122 10.26 15.87 -9.16
C ALA A 122 9.54 17.08 -8.54
N LYS A 123 8.22 17.23 -8.76
CA LYS A 123 7.39 18.25 -8.10
C LYS A 123 6.94 17.86 -6.70
N LEU A 124 7.11 16.60 -6.31
CA LEU A 124 6.67 16.07 -5.04
C LEU A 124 7.86 15.51 -4.24
N ILE A 125 8.59 14.56 -4.83
CA ILE A 125 9.72 13.86 -4.21
C ILE A 125 10.99 14.68 -4.42
N ASP A 126 11.75 14.88 -3.33
CA ASP A 126 12.98 15.70 -3.29
C ASP A 126 12.78 17.15 -3.73
N SER A 127 11.53 17.63 -3.73
CA SER A 127 11.14 18.97 -4.19
C SER A 127 11.31 20.06 -3.14
N GLY A 128 11.46 19.69 -1.87
CA GLY A 128 11.40 20.58 -0.71
C GLY A 128 9.98 21.02 -0.31
N LEU A 129 8.93 20.52 -0.99
CA LEU A 129 7.53 20.84 -0.66
C LEU A 129 7.11 20.25 0.70
N PHE A 130 7.57 19.03 0.99
CA PHE A 130 7.39 18.35 2.27
C PHE A 130 8.74 17.75 2.66
N GLU A 131 9.20 18.01 3.89
CA GLU A 131 10.52 17.58 4.37
C GLU A 131 10.64 16.05 4.38
N GLU A 132 9.52 15.36 4.64
CA GLU A 132 9.45 13.91 4.71
C GLU A 132 9.44 13.24 3.33
N MET A 133 9.10 13.97 2.25
CA MET A 133 8.97 13.44 0.88
C MET A 133 10.31 13.40 0.15
N THR A 134 11.30 12.70 0.71
CA THR A 134 12.58 12.43 0.04
C THR A 134 12.63 11.00 -0.48
N ALA A 135 13.40 10.75 -1.54
CA ALA A 135 13.59 9.39 -2.05
C ALA A 135 14.19 8.47 -0.98
N GLN A 136 15.11 8.99 -0.17
CA GLN A 136 15.73 8.26 0.94
C GLN A 136 14.69 7.86 1.99
N ASN A 137 13.91 8.81 2.51
CA ASN A 137 12.91 8.55 3.54
C ASN A 137 11.85 7.55 3.07
N ILE A 138 11.37 7.69 1.82
CA ILE A 138 10.40 6.76 1.24
C ILE A 138 10.98 5.33 1.20
N CYS A 139 12.25 5.19 0.78
CA CYS A 139 12.89 3.88 0.72
C CYS A 139 13.10 3.27 2.10
N GLU A 140 13.49 4.05 3.10
CA GLU A 140 13.62 3.61 4.49
C GLU A 140 12.28 3.15 5.06
N LEU A 141 11.23 3.97 4.89
CA LEU A 141 9.89 3.70 5.40
C LEU A 141 9.32 2.38 4.88
N PHE A 142 9.54 2.05 3.61
CA PHE A 142 8.99 0.84 2.98
C PHE A 142 10.01 -0.28 2.79
N SER A 143 11.25 -0.13 3.28
CA SER A 143 12.35 -1.07 3.05
C SER A 143 12.56 -1.37 1.56
N TRP A 144 12.59 -0.33 0.73
CA TRP A 144 12.87 -0.44 -0.70
C TRP A 144 14.36 -0.28 -0.98
N ASN A 145 14.79 -0.85 -2.10
CA ASN A 145 16.12 -0.61 -2.64
C ASN A 145 16.17 0.81 -3.25
N PRO A 146 17.06 1.71 -2.76
CA PRO A 146 17.10 3.09 -3.25
C PRO A 146 17.45 3.24 -4.72
N SER A 147 18.39 2.45 -5.26
CA SER A 147 18.79 2.58 -6.67
C SER A 147 17.67 2.17 -7.61
N GLN A 148 16.96 1.07 -7.29
CA GLN A 148 15.80 0.63 -8.06
C GLN A 148 14.64 1.63 -7.98
N PHE A 149 14.43 2.23 -6.80
CA PHE A 149 13.40 3.24 -6.63
C PHE A 149 13.69 4.48 -7.48
N VAL A 150 14.90 5.03 -7.39
CA VAL A 150 15.34 6.20 -8.17
C VAL A 150 15.25 5.93 -9.67
N GLU A 151 15.70 4.77 -10.14
CA GLU A 151 15.57 4.39 -11.55
C GLU A 151 14.09 4.34 -11.99
N SER A 152 13.21 3.82 -11.15
CA SER A 152 11.79 3.68 -11.47
C SER A 152 11.05 5.02 -11.59
N ILE A 153 11.40 6.01 -10.75
CA ILE A 153 10.83 7.37 -10.86
C ILE A 153 11.40 8.11 -12.06
N GLN A 154 12.71 7.98 -12.34
CA GLN A 154 13.38 8.62 -13.47
C GLN A 154 12.87 8.09 -14.81
N SER A 155 12.59 6.79 -14.88
CA SER A 155 12.06 6.14 -16.08
C SER A 155 10.53 6.22 -16.22
N GLY A 156 9.82 6.77 -15.23
CA GLY A 156 8.35 6.84 -15.23
C GLY A 156 7.68 5.46 -15.20
N LYS A 157 8.32 4.49 -14.53
CA LYS A 157 7.89 3.08 -14.46
C LYS A 157 7.69 2.59 -13.03
N LEU A 158 7.41 3.50 -12.09
CA LEU A 158 7.12 3.14 -10.71
C LEU A 158 5.92 2.17 -10.65
N PRO A 159 6.04 1.03 -9.96
CA PRO A 159 4.93 0.10 -9.80
C PRO A 159 3.71 0.76 -9.13
N PHE A 160 2.50 0.35 -9.54
CA PHE A 160 1.25 0.87 -8.98
C PHE A 160 1.18 0.77 -7.44
N LEU A 161 1.61 -0.37 -6.89
CA LEU A 161 1.66 -0.58 -5.44
C LEU A 161 2.54 0.48 -4.77
N ASN A 162 3.74 0.72 -5.30
CA ASN A 162 4.66 1.71 -4.75
C ASN A 162 4.06 3.12 -4.83
N TRP A 163 3.38 3.46 -5.92
CA TRP A 163 2.65 4.73 -6.01
C TRP A 163 1.55 4.86 -4.95
N CYS A 164 0.76 3.81 -4.72
CA CYS A 164 -0.26 3.79 -3.67
C CYS A 164 0.36 4.04 -2.28
N LEU A 165 1.51 3.43 -2.01
CA LEU A 165 2.25 3.60 -0.77
C LEU A 165 2.79 5.02 -0.58
N ILE A 166 3.19 5.69 -1.66
CA ILE A 166 3.61 7.09 -1.60
C ILE A 166 2.43 8.01 -1.28
N ILE A 167 1.31 7.88 -2.01
CA ILE A 167 0.19 8.82 -1.85
C ILE A 167 -0.54 8.65 -0.51
N MET A 168 -0.52 7.45 0.09
CA MET A 168 -1.09 7.26 1.43
C MET A 168 -0.30 8.00 2.52
N MET A 169 1.00 8.30 2.30
CA MET A 169 1.77 9.14 3.23
C MET A 169 1.16 10.55 3.36
N LEU A 170 0.45 11.01 2.32
CA LEU A 170 -0.25 12.30 2.28
C LEU A 170 -1.72 12.20 2.75
N GLY A 171 -2.12 11.06 3.31
CA GLY A 171 -3.50 10.82 3.76
C GLY A 171 -4.50 10.51 2.63
N ILE A 172 -4.02 10.21 1.41
CA ILE A 172 -4.92 9.81 0.33
C ILE A 172 -5.47 8.40 0.63
N ASN A 173 -6.81 8.30 0.68
CA ASN A 173 -7.50 7.06 0.99
C ASN A 173 -7.44 6.08 -0.19
N ILE A 174 -6.46 5.18 -0.16
CA ILE A 174 -6.26 4.20 -1.23
C ILE A 174 -7.32 3.09 -1.24
N GLN A 175 -8.01 2.84 -0.12
CA GLN A 175 -9.14 1.91 -0.10
C GLN A 175 -10.23 2.39 -1.06
N LYS A 176 -10.67 3.65 -0.94
CA LYS A 176 -11.65 4.24 -1.86
C LYS A 176 -11.14 4.30 -3.30
N MET A 177 -9.84 4.48 -3.48
CA MET A 177 -9.22 4.56 -4.80
C MET A 177 -9.22 3.20 -5.53
N VAL A 178 -8.86 2.14 -4.81
CA VAL A 178 -8.64 0.78 -5.34
C VAL A 178 -9.92 -0.04 -5.32
N LEU A 179 -10.70 0.04 -4.23
CA LEU A 179 -11.91 -0.73 -3.98
C LEU A 179 -13.17 0.10 -4.36
N LYS A 180 -13.31 0.44 -5.65
CA LYS A 180 -14.37 1.36 -6.11
C LYS A 180 -15.80 0.86 -5.91
N ASP A 181 -16.01 -0.44 -5.93
CA ASP A 181 -17.34 -1.07 -5.76
C ASP A 181 -17.71 -1.32 -4.29
N LEU A 182 -16.89 -0.85 -3.35
CA LEU A 182 -17.11 -1.08 -1.93
C LEU A 182 -18.26 -0.18 -1.43
N GLU A 183 -19.32 -0.79 -0.90
CA GLU A 183 -20.52 -0.07 -0.46
C GLU A 183 -20.28 0.81 0.77
N ALA A 184 -19.44 0.37 1.71
CA ALA A 184 -19.08 1.09 2.93
C ALA A 184 -17.59 0.89 3.27
N PRO A 185 -16.91 1.85 3.92
CA PRO A 185 -15.51 1.69 4.30
C PRO A 185 -15.26 0.40 5.07
N LEU A 186 -14.20 -0.33 4.70
CA LEU A 186 -13.75 -1.48 5.48
C LEU A 186 -12.91 -0.98 6.64
N GLU A 187 -13.31 -1.34 7.85
CA GLU A 187 -12.55 -1.12 9.05
C GLU A 187 -12.34 -2.46 9.74
N TYR A 188 -11.09 -2.89 9.86
CA TYR A 188 -10.77 -4.04 10.70
C TYR A 188 -10.98 -3.69 12.17
N VAL A 189 -12.00 -4.30 12.75
CA VAL A 189 -12.30 -4.27 14.19
C VAL A 189 -11.82 -5.60 14.78
N PRO A 190 -10.87 -5.59 15.74
CA PRO A 190 -10.49 -6.81 16.45
C PRO A 190 -11.69 -7.32 17.25
N GLU A 191 -12.14 -8.55 16.99
CA GLU A 191 -13.11 -9.27 17.84
C GLU A 191 -12.45 -9.76 19.14
#